data_AF-A0A9C7UK44-F1
#
_entry.id   AF-A0A9C7UK44-F1
#
_cell.length_a   1.000
_cell.length_b   1.000
_cell.length_c   1.000
_cell.angle_alpha   90.00
_cell.angle_beta   90.00
_cell.angle_gamma   90.00
#
_symmetry.space_group_name_H-M   'P 1'
#
loop_
_entity.id
_entity.type
_entity.pdbx_description
1 polymer ?
#
loop_
_entity_poly.entity_id
_entity_poly.type
_entity_poly.pdbx_seq_one_letter_code
_entity_poly.pdbx_strand_id
1 'polypeptide(L)' 'MKGEIVRYELPGTSGLNFVMMQALAGGVPRSLRTDPHGKSYQSLILDMDIASPT' A
#
# COMPACT_ATOMS: atom_id res chain seq x y z
N MET A 1 5.56 -9.03 -6.25
CA MET A 1 6.14 -8.18 -5.18
C MET A 1 7.07 -9.04 -4.35
N LYS A 2 8.23 -8.53 -3.92
CA LYS A 2 9.20 -9.24 -3.07
C LYS A 2 9.67 -8.26 -2.00
N GLY A 3 9.77 -8.71 -0.75
CA GLY A 3 10.19 -7.89 0.37
C GLY A 3 9.25 -7.97 1.56
N GLU A 4 9.81 -7.74 2.74
CA GLU A 4 9.07 -7.69 4.00
C GLU A 4 8.12 -6.49 4.02
N ILE A 5 6.96 -6.67 4.67
CA ILE A 5 5.99 -5.61 4.93
C ILE A 5 5.85 -5.48 6.44
N VAL A 6 6.03 -4.26 6.94
CA VAL A 6 5.85 -3.93 8.36
C VAL A 6 4.64 -3.00 8.50
N ARG A 7 3.75 -3.33 9.43
CA ARG A 7 2.58 -2.53 9.78
C ARG A 7 2.87 -1.70 11.03
N TYR A 8 2.58 -0.41 10.95
CA TYR A 8 2.62 0.53 12.07
C TYR A 8 1.24 1.11 12.33
N GLU A 9 0.89 1.24 13.60
CA GLU A 9 -0.29 1.99 14.04
C GLU A 9 0.10 3.45 14.24
N LEU A 10 -0.68 4.37 13.66
CA LEU A 10 -0.40 5.79 13.74
C LEU A 10 -0.95 6.38 15.04
N PRO A 11 -0.12 7.03 15.88
CA PRO A 11 -0.58 7.57 17.15
C PRO A 11 -1.63 8.67 16.96
N GLY A 12 -2.68 8.64 17.78
CA GLY A 12 -3.75 9.65 17.76
C GLY A 12 -4.73 9.53 16.60
N THR A 13 -4.67 8.46 15.82
CA THR A 13 -5.63 8.19 14.72
C THR A 13 -5.96 6.70 14.66
N SER A 14 -7.04 6.32 13.98
CA SER A 14 -7.28 4.92 13.59
C SER A 14 -6.57 4.55 12.28
N GLY A 15 -5.47 5.25 11.95
CA GLY A 15 -4.71 5.07 10.73
C GLY A 15 -3.64 3.96 10.86
N LEU A 16 -3.44 3.24 9.76
CA LEU A 16 -2.40 2.22 9.64
C LEU A 16 -1.40 2.64 8.55
N ASN A 17 -0.11 2.49 8.81
CA ASN A 17 0.95 2.71 7.83
C ASN A 17 1.65 1.38 7.51
N PHE A 18 1.66 0.99 6.25
CA PHE A 18 2.31 -0.24 5.78
C PHE A 18 3.56 0.11 4.98
N VAL A 19 4.72 -0.29 5.50
CA VAL A 19 6.02 -0.06 4.85
C VAL A 19 6.48 -1.35 4.19
N MET A 20 6.63 -1.32 2.87
CA MET A 20 7.15 -2.44 2.09
C MET A 20 8.61 -2.21 1.73
N MET A 21 9.48 -3.15 2.10
CA MET A 21 10.87 -3.15 1.69
C MET A 21 11.00 -3.56 0.21
N GLN A 22 11.99 -2.99 -0.49
CA GLN A 22 12.28 -3.28 -1.91
C GLN A 22 11.13 -2.94 -2.89
N ALA A 23 10.23 -2.02 -2.53
CA ALA A 23 9.04 -1.70 -3.34
C ALA A 23 9.35 -1.03 -4.71
N LEU A 24 10.43 -0.26 -4.80
CA LEU A 24 10.66 0.67 -5.91
C LEU A 24 11.02 0.01 -7.25
N ALA A 25 11.53 -1.23 -7.26
CA ALA A 25 11.93 -1.94 -8.48
C ALA A 25 12.75 -1.07 -9.48
N GLY A 26 13.68 -0.24 -8.98
CA GLY A 26 14.48 0.69 -9.78
C GLY A 26 13.95 2.13 -9.87
N GLY A 27 12.77 2.39 -9.32
CA GLY A 27 12.09 3.69 -9.29
C GLY A 27 11.23 3.95 -10.53
N VAL A 28 10.38 4.98 -10.48
CA VAL A 28 9.48 5.40 -11.57
C VAL A 28 10.13 5.38 -12.97
N PRO A 29 11.30 6.01 -13.21
CA PRO A 29 11.85 6.11 -14.57
C PRO A 29 12.39 4.79 -15.14
N ARG A 30 12.60 3.77 -14.30
CA ARG A 30 13.14 2.46 -14.72
C ARG A 30 12.16 1.30 -14.46
N SER A 31 10.97 1.62 -13.98
CA SER A 31 9.94 0.63 -13.67
C SER A 31 9.26 0.18 -14.97
N LEU A 32 9.19 -1.13 -15.19
CA LEU A 32 8.42 -1.73 -16.29
C LEU A 32 6.94 -1.97 -15.91
N ARG A 33 6.48 -1.41 -14.78
CA ARG A 33 5.09 -1.56 -14.33
C ARG A 33 4.17 -0.69 -15.17
N THR A 34 2.97 -1.19 -15.43
CA THR A 34 1.88 -0.41 -16.05
C THR A 34 1.52 0.84 -15.25
N ASP A 35 1.64 0.77 -13.93
CA ASP A 35 1.62 1.93 -13.02
C ASP A 35 2.97 2.04 -12.29
N PRO A 36 3.91 2.83 -12.82
CA PRO A 36 5.23 3.06 -12.21
C PRO A 36 5.17 3.74 -10.84
N HIS A 37 4.09 4.49 -10.55
CA HIS A 37 3.91 5.20 -9.30
C HIS A 37 3.25 4.35 -8.21
N GLY A 38 2.59 3.25 -8.60
CA GLY A 38 1.93 2.32 -7.68
C GLY A 38 0.68 2.89 -6.99
N LYS A 39 0.12 4.00 -7.50
CA LYS A 39 -1.05 4.67 -6.92
C LYS A 39 -2.36 3.93 -7.22
N SER A 40 -2.44 3.19 -8.32
CA SER A 40 -3.66 2.49 -8.72
C SER A 40 -4.07 1.41 -7.71
N TYR A 41 -3.12 0.84 -6.96
CA TYR A 41 -3.37 -0.20 -5.95
C TYR A 41 -4.23 0.28 -4.78
N GLN A 42 -4.33 1.60 -4.54
CA GLN A 42 -5.19 2.14 -3.49
C GLN A 42 -6.66 1.75 -3.66
N SER A 43 -7.09 1.48 -4.90
CA SER A 43 -8.46 1.04 -5.19
C SER A 43 -8.81 -0.30 -4.54
N LEU A 44 -7.84 -1.19 -4.36
CA LEU A 44 -8.05 -2.49 -3.72
C LEU A 44 -8.50 -2.36 -2.25
N ILE A 45 -8.17 -1.24 -1.59
CA ILE A 45 -8.62 -0.95 -0.23
C ILE A 45 -10.14 -0.75 -0.21
N LEU A 46 -10.73 -0.25 -1.30
CA LEU A 46 -12.17 -0.01 -1.39
C LEU A 46 -12.99 -1.31 -1.53
N ASP A 47 -12.34 -2.41 -1.94
CA ASP A 47 -12.97 -3.73 -2.05
C ASP A 47 -13.02 -4.48 -0.70
N MET A 48 -12.51 -3.88 0.39
CA MET A 48 -12.56 -4.52 1.71
C MET A 48 -13.98 -4.57 2.24
N ASP A 49 -14.42 -5.76 2.65
CA ASP A 49 -15.67 -5.92 3.40
C ASP A 49 -15.57 -5.21 4.75
N ILE A 50 -16.47 -4.25 4.96
CA ILE A 50 -16.67 -3.59 6.25
C ILE A 50 -18.00 -4.05 6.85
N ALA A 51 -17.99 -4.34 8.15
CA ALA A 51 -19.23 -4.65 8.84
C ALA A 51 -20.17 -3.43 8.80
N SER A 52 -21.48 -3.69 8.68
CA SER A 52 -22.47 -2.61 8.81
C SER A 52 -22.27 -1.89 10.14
N PRO A 53 -22.29 -0.55 10.16
CA PRO A 53 -22.33 0.17 11.42
C PRO A 53 -23.56 -0.31 12.22
N THR A 54 -23.33 -0.62 13.50
CA THR A 54 -24.37 -1.02 14.46
C THR A 54 -24.95 0.21 15.15
#